data_AF-A0A5S9Q0F5-F1
#
_entry.id   AF-A0A5S9Q0F5-F1
#
_cell.length_a   1.000
_cell.length_b   1.000
_cell.length_c   1.000
_cell.angle_alpha   90.00
_cell.angle_beta   90.00
_cell.angle_gamma   90.00
#
_symmetry.space_group_name_H-M   'P 1'
#
loop_
_entity.id
_entity.type
_entity.pdbx_description
1 polymer ?
#
loop_
_entity_poly.entity_id
_entity_poly.type
_entity_poly.pdbx_seq_one_letter_code
_entity_poly.pdbx_strand_id
1 'polypeptide(L)'
;MADPKPPWWLKPMNKVLMVAMRTGLMKDGPLVLTVTGRKSGQPRSTPITPFEVDGKRYVVGGFPGADWVRNAQSNPDAVLVRGKVREPVRMVELSAEQARPLLRQFPVLVPTGVSFMKNAGLVTGPDPNEFEALAGRCSVFRFDSV
;
A
#
# COMPACT_ATOMS: atom_id res chain seq x y z
N MET A 1 -3.70 -7.86 22.73
CA MET A 1 -2.62 -7.13 22.04
C MET A 1 -3.16 -5.79 21.57
N ALA A 2 -2.43 -4.70 21.78
CA ALA A 2 -2.88 -3.37 21.41
C ALA A 2 -2.99 -3.25 19.88
N ASP A 3 -4.17 -2.89 19.38
CA ASP A 3 -4.37 -2.50 17.98
C ASP A 3 -3.61 -1.20 17.73
N PRO A 4 -2.56 -1.18 16.89
CA PRO A 4 -1.87 0.06 16.60
C PRO A 4 -2.86 1.03 15.96
N LYS A 5 -2.95 2.26 16.48
CA LYS A 5 -3.75 3.34 15.88
C LYS A 5 -2.88 4.09 14.87
N PRO A 6 -3.42 4.46 13.70
CA PRO A 6 -2.64 5.18 12.70
C PRO A 6 -2.12 6.50 13.29
N PRO A 7 -0.84 6.85 13.10
CA PRO A 7 -0.27 8.08 13.65
C PRO A 7 -1.01 9.32 13.16
N TRP A 8 -1.20 10.32 14.03
CA TRP A 8 -1.97 11.54 13.72
C TRP A 8 -1.39 12.33 12.53
N TRP A 9 -0.07 12.28 12.35
CA TRP A 9 0.66 12.95 11.26
C TRP A 9 0.48 12.30 9.88
N LEU A 10 -0.07 11.08 9.81
CA LEU A 10 -0.28 10.37 8.54
C LEU A 10 -1.26 11.10 7.61
N LYS A 11 -2.31 11.69 8.17
CA LYS A 11 -3.33 12.43 7.41
C LYS A 11 -2.77 13.66 6.69
N PRO A 12 -2.07 14.60 7.37
CA PRO A 12 -1.48 15.76 6.70
C PRO A 12 -0.39 15.37 5.69
N MET A 13 0.46 14.39 6.00
CA MET A 13 1.48 13.88 5.07
C MET A 13 0.84 13.36 3.78
N ASN A 14 -0.21 12.55 3.89
CA ASN A 14 -0.94 12.03 2.72
C ASN A 14 -1.48 13.18 1.85
N LYS A 15 -1.99 14.26 2.46
CA LYS A 15 -2.54 15.39 1.71
C LYS A 15 -1.45 16.13 0.91
N VAL A 16 -0.27 16.34 1.49
CA VAL A 16 0.87 16.98 0.81
C VAL A 16 1.36 16.11 -0.34
N LEU A 17 1.53 14.80 -0.09
CA LEU A 17 2.00 13.86 -1.10
C LEU A 17 1.03 13.79 -2.29
N MET A 18 -0.29 13.75 -2.02
CA MET A 18 -1.34 13.78 -3.06
C MET A 18 -1.27 15.01 -3.97
N VAL A 19 -0.82 16.17 -3.47
CA VAL A 19 -0.63 17.38 -4.28
C VAL A 19 0.64 17.28 -5.12
N ALA A 20 1.75 16.83 -4.52
CA ALA A 20 3.03 16.67 -5.22
C ALA A 20 2.96 15.66 -6.37
N MET A 21 2.20 14.57 -6.21
CA MET A 21 2.07 13.50 -7.20
C MET A 21 1.28 13.90 -8.46
N ARG A 22 0.57 15.04 -8.44
CA ARG A 22 -0.11 15.60 -9.63
C ARG A 22 0.87 16.08 -10.69
N THR A 23 2.14 16.26 -10.34
CA THR A 23 3.18 16.75 -11.26
C THR A 23 3.71 15.68 -12.22
N GLY A 24 3.47 14.39 -11.95
CA GLY A 24 3.83 13.29 -12.87
C GLY A 24 5.34 13.04 -13.06
N LEU A 25 6.20 13.71 -12.29
CA LEU A 25 7.65 13.70 -12.47
C LEU A 25 8.36 12.44 -11.93
N MET A 26 7.67 11.58 -11.17
CA MET A 26 8.23 10.33 -10.65
C MET A 26 7.66 9.12 -11.41
N LYS A 27 8.51 8.45 -12.20
CA LYS A 27 8.16 7.20 -12.92
C LYS A 27 8.08 6.01 -11.96
N ASP A 28 9.05 5.87 -11.06
CA ASP A 28 9.18 4.72 -10.13
C ASP A 28 8.83 5.08 -8.68
N GLY A 29 8.00 6.10 -8.50
CA GLY A 29 7.60 6.62 -7.19
C GLY A 29 6.19 6.21 -6.76
N PRO A 30 5.73 6.72 -5.61
CA PRO A 30 4.38 6.47 -5.14
C PRO A 30 3.36 6.89 -6.22
N LEU A 31 2.19 6.26 -6.21
CA LEU A 31 1.03 6.65 -7.04
C LEU A 31 -0.23 6.76 -6.18
N VAL A 32 -1.30 7.31 -6.75
CA VAL A 32 -2.58 7.43 -6.04
C VAL A 32 -3.44 6.20 -6.32
N LEU A 33 -3.77 5.46 -5.28
CA LEU A 33 -4.78 4.40 -5.31
C LEU A 33 -6.14 5.00 -5.00
N THR A 34 -7.14 4.75 -5.86
CA THR A 34 -8.54 5.08 -5.57
C THR A 34 -9.37 3.81 -5.47
N VAL A 35 -10.03 3.62 -4.34
CA VAL A 35 -10.92 2.49 -4.04
C VAL A 35 -12.31 2.98 -3.64
N THR A 36 -13.32 2.14 -3.80
CA THR A 36 -14.69 2.43 -3.36
C THR A 36 -14.80 2.28 -1.83
N GLY A 37 -15.25 3.32 -1.14
CA GLY A 37 -15.40 3.29 0.32
C GLY A 37 -16.51 2.34 0.75
N ARG A 38 -16.18 1.23 1.44
CA ARG A 38 -17.11 0.14 1.78
C ARG A 38 -18.38 0.56 2.54
N LYS A 39 -18.29 1.64 3.34
CA LYS A 39 -19.43 2.18 4.11
C LYS A 39 -20.21 3.27 3.36
N SER A 40 -19.53 4.02 2.48
CA SER A 40 -20.07 5.24 1.89
C SER A 40 -20.38 5.14 0.40
N GLY A 41 -19.90 4.11 -0.30
CA GLY A 41 -19.92 4.02 -1.77
C GLY A 41 -19.04 5.05 -2.49
N GLN A 42 -18.58 6.10 -1.80
CA GLN A 42 -17.79 7.18 -2.40
C GLN A 42 -16.32 6.77 -2.69
N PRO A 43 -15.70 7.32 -3.75
CA PRO A 43 -14.27 7.13 -4.02
C PRO A 43 -13.38 7.63 -2.87
N ARG A 44 -12.39 6.83 -2.48
CA ARG A 44 -11.39 7.14 -1.45
C ARG A 44 -10.01 6.98 -2.04
N SER A 45 -9.23 8.06 -2.01
CA SER A 45 -7.89 8.07 -2.57
C SER A 45 -6.81 8.13 -1.49
N THR A 46 -5.75 7.37 -1.68
CA THR A 46 -4.57 7.36 -0.81
C THR A 46 -3.30 7.19 -1.64
N PRO A 47 -2.19 7.84 -1.27
CA PRO A 47 -0.91 7.51 -1.86
C PRO A 47 -0.47 6.11 -1.40
N ILE A 48 0.10 5.36 -2.32
CA ILE A 48 0.73 4.05 -2.08
C ILE A 48 2.04 3.97 -2.86
N THR A 49 2.92 3.05 -2.46
CA THR A 49 4.14 2.75 -3.21
C THR A 49 4.09 1.28 -3.65
N PRO A 50 3.69 1.02 -4.91
CA PRO A 50 3.78 -0.31 -5.49
C PRO A 50 5.23 -0.75 -5.70
N PHE A 51 5.43 -2.05 -5.82
CA PHE A 51 6.70 -2.67 -6.20
C PHE A 51 6.45 -3.85 -7.13
N GLU A 52 7.48 -4.26 -7.87
CA GLU A 52 7.37 -5.33 -8.87
C GLU A 52 8.23 -6.52 -8.47
N VAL A 53 7.68 -7.73 -8.62
CA VAL A 53 8.38 -9.01 -8.47
C VAL A 53 7.86 -9.93 -9.59
N ASP A 54 8.77 -10.56 -10.33
CA ASP A 54 8.44 -11.49 -11.42
C ASP A 54 7.43 -10.94 -12.43
N GLY A 55 7.57 -9.66 -12.82
CA GLY A 55 6.70 -8.99 -13.78
C GLY A 55 5.29 -8.68 -13.26
N LYS A 56 5.02 -8.86 -11.97
CA LYS A 56 3.73 -8.58 -11.32
C LYS A 56 3.88 -7.44 -10.34
N ARG A 57 2.88 -6.54 -10.31
CA ARG A 57 2.87 -5.38 -9.40
C ARG A 57 2.08 -5.68 -8.13
N TYR A 58 2.68 -5.30 -7.01
CA TYR A 58 2.16 -5.53 -5.67
C TYR A 58 2.14 -4.26 -4.85
N VAL A 59 1.35 -4.26 -3.77
CA VAL A 59 1.38 -3.22 -2.74
C VAL A 59 1.22 -3.85 -1.36
N VAL A 60 1.98 -3.34 -0.38
CA VAL A 60 1.80 -3.70 1.02
C VAL A 60 0.87 -2.69 1.71
N GLY A 61 -0.13 -3.20 2.41
CA GLY A 61 -0.87 -2.49 3.44
C GLY A 61 0.04 -2.11 4.59
N GLY A 62 0.78 -1.01 4.46
CA GLY A 62 1.81 -0.58 5.42
C GLY A 62 1.30 -0.25 6.83
N PHE A 63 0.01 -0.41 7.09
CA PHE A 63 -0.57 -0.32 8.41
C PHE A 63 -1.72 -1.33 8.57
N PRO A 64 -1.70 -2.19 9.60
CA PRO A 64 -2.81 -3.10 9.90
C PRO A 64 -4.13 -2.34 10.04
N GLY A 65 -5.18 -2.80 9.35
CA GLY A 65 -6.52 -2.21 9.45
C GLY A 65 -6.68 -0.84 8.76
N ALA A 66 -5.74 -0.41 7.92
CA ALA A 66 -5.89 0.79 7.11
C ALA A 66 -7.21 0.79 6.32
N ASP A 67 -7.90 1.93 6.27
CA ASP A 67 -9.23 1.97 5.68
C ASP A 67 -9.26 1.62 4.19
N TRP A 68 -8.20 1.95 3.44
CA TRP A 68 -8.11 1.57 2.03
C TRP A 68 -7.98 0.06 1.84
N VAL A 69 -7.29 -0.65 2.75
CA VAL A 69 -7.17 -2.12 2.74
C VAL A 69 -8.56 -2.73 2.92
N ARG A 70 -9.29 -2.30 3.95
CA ARG A 70 -10.66 -2.76 4.22
C ARG A 70 -11.61 -2.42 3.08
N ASN A 71 -11.42 -1.27 2.42
CA ASN A 71 -12.22 -0.90 1.25
C ASN A 71 -11.93 -1.81 0.05
N ALA A 72 -10.66 -2.09 -0.25
CA ALA A 72 -10.23 -2.99 -1.32
C ALA A 72 -10.72 -4.44 -1.09
N GLN A 73 -10.71 -4.91 0.15
CA GLN A 73 -11.26 -6.21 0.53
C GLN A 73 -12.76 -6.33 0.23
N SER A 74 -13.52 -5.26 0.47
CA SER A 74 -14.97 -5.25 0.19
C SER A 74 -15.29 -4.97 -1.28
N ASN A 75 -14.47 -4.16 -1.96
CA ASN A 75 -14.64 -3.76 -3.35
C ASN A 75 -13.26 -3.80 -4.03
N PRO A 76 -12.91 -4.89 -4.73
CA PRO A 76 -11.56 -5.10 -5.24
C PRO A 76 -11.22 -4.23 -6.46
N ASP A 77 -12.22 -3.63 -7.11
CA ASP A 77 -11.99 -2.73 -8.24
C ASP A 77 -11.39 -1.41 -7.77
N ALA A 78 -10.32 -0.99 -8.43
CA ALA A 78 -9.58 0.20 -8.08
C ALA A 78 -9.08 0.93 -9.33
N VAL A 79 -8.64 2.18 -9.13
CA VAL A 79 -7.97 2.97 -10.15
C VAL A 79 -6.64 3.46 -9.61
N LEU A 80 -5.56 3.13 -10.30
CA LEU A 80 -4.24 3.70 -10.06
C LEU A 80 -4.10 4.98 -10.89
N VAL A 81 -3.65 6.07 -10.25
CA VAL A 81 -3.49 7.37 -10.91
C VAL A 81 -2.05 7.86 -10.74
N ARG A 82 -1.40 8.13 -11.87
CA ARG A 82 -0.05 8.73 -11.94
C ARG A 82 -0.10 9.91 -12.92
N GLY A 83 0.02 11.13 -12.40
CA GLY A 83 -0.18 12.34 -13.20
C GLY A 83 -1.56 12.35 -13.87
N LYS A 84 -1.60 12.33 -15.22
CA LYS A 84 -2.83 12.27 -16.02
C LYS A 84 -3.27 10.84 -16.36
N VAL A 85 -2.41 9.84 -16.15
CA VAL A 85 -2.69 8.44 -16.49
C VAL A 85 -3.56 7.83 -15.41
N ARG A 86 -4.62 7.15 -15.84
CA ARG A 86 -5.56 6.43 -14.98
C ARG A 86 -5.61 4.99 -15.47
N GLU A 87 -5.35 4.05 -14.57
CA GLU A 87 -5.28 2.63 -14.87
C GLU A 87 -6.30 1.89 -14.00
N PRO A 88 -7.38 1.36 -14.59
CA PRO A 88 -8.27 0.43 -13.89
C PRO A 88 -7.53 -0.87 -13.57
N VAL A 89 -7.66 -1.32 -12.33
CA VAL A 89 -7.06 -2.58 -11.86
C VAL A 89 -8.02 -3.29 -10.91
N ARG A 90 -7.84 -4.60 -10.78
CA ARG A 90 -8.45 -5.40 -9.71
C ARG A 90 -7.40 -5.73 -8.65
N MET A 91 -7.72 -5.47 -7.40
CA MET A 91 -6.87 -5.80 -6.25
C MET A 91 -7.16 -7.23 -5.78
N VAL A 92 -6.13 -8.08 -5.80
CA VAL A 92 -6.21 -9.46 -5.32
C VAL A 92 -5.40 -9.59 -4.04
N GLU A 93 -6.06 -9.81 -2.91
CA GLU A 93 -5.37 -10.07 -1.65
C GLU A 93 -4.69 -11.44 -1.68
N LEU A 94 -3.44 -11.48 -1.25
CA LEU A 94 -2.65 -12.71 -1.18
C LEU A 94 -2.83 -13.39 0.17
N SER A 95 -2.72 -14.73 0.18
CA SER A 95 -2.60 -15.47 1.43
C SER A 95 -1.30 -15.09 2.17
N ALA A 96 -1.23 -15.35 3.48
CA ALA A 96 -0.02 -15.09 4.24
C ALA A 96 1.20 -15.84 3.67
N GLU A 97 1.02 -17.07 3.20
CA GLU A 97 2.07 -17.88 2.57
C GLU A 97 2.60 -17.24 1.28
N GLN A 98 1.70 -16.73 0.44
CA GLN A 98 2.07 -16.02 -0.79
C GLN A 98 2.71 -14.66 -0.50
N ALA A 99 2.32 -14.00 0.59
CA ALA A 99 2.81 -12.68 0.98
C ALA A 99 4.23 -12.71 1.57
N ARG A 100 4.60 -13.75 2.33
CA ARG A 100 5.91 -13.89 2.99
C ARG A 100 7.12 -13.59 2.07
N PRO A 101 7.29 -14.27 0.91
CA PRO A 101 8.44 -14.03 0.05
C PRO A 101 8.47 -12.61 -0.54
N LEU A 102 7.32 -11.97 -0.72
CA LEU A 102 7.23 -10.58 -1.20
C LEU A 102 7.59 -9.59 -0.10
N LEU A 103 7.09 -9.81 1.12
CA LEU A 103 7.42 -9.00 2.29
C LEU A 103 8.91 -9.05 2.61
N ARG A 104 9.54 -10.21 2.48
CA ARG A 104 10.99 -10.36 2.67
C ARG A 104 11.81 -9.49 1.69
N GLN A 105 11.32 -9.28 0.47
CA GLN A 105 11.97 -8.44 -0.56
C GLN A 105 11.62 -6.95 -0.42
N PHE A 106 10.49 -6.63 0.21
CA PHE A 106 9.97 -5.28 0.36
C PHE A 106 11.00 -4.24 0.87
N PRO A 107 11.81 -4.47 1.92
CA PRO A 107 12.72 -3.44 2.42
C PRO A 107 13.80 -3.01 1.42
N VAL A 108 14.16 -3.89 0.48
CA VAL A 108 15.11 -3.59 -0.60
C VAL A 108 14.41 -2.86 -1.75
N LEU A 109 13.22 -3.34 -2.14
CA LEU A 109 12.47 -2.80 -3.29
C LEU A 109 11.77 -1.47 -2.97
N VAL A 110 11.43 -1.23 -1.71
CA VAL A 110 10.70 -0.05 -1.27
C VAL A 110 11.37 0.60 -0.04
N PRO A 111 12.58 1.18 -0.17
CA PRO A 111 13.28 1.76 0.97
C PRO A 111 12.50 2.87 1.69
N THR A 112 11.70 3.65 0.94
CA THR A 112 10.81 4.69 1.50
C THR A 112 9.70 4.10 2.38
N GLY A 113 9.24 2.89 2.08
CA GLY A 113 8.25 2.16 2.86
C GLY A 113 8.79 1.67 4.20
N VAL A 114 10.10 1.39 4.28
CA VAL A 114 10.77 0.98 5.53
C VAL A 114 10.65 2.08 6.58
N SER A 115 10.97 3.33 6.23
CA SER A 115 10.86 4.46 7.15
C SER A 115 9.43 4.63 7.67
N PHE A 116 8.42 4.43 6.81
CA PHE A 116 7.03 4.50 7.20
C PHE A 116 6.65 3.40 8.21
N MET A 117 6.95 2.14 7.90
CA MET A 117 6.61 1.01 8.76
C MET A 117 7.38 1.03 10.09
N LYS A 118 8.63 1.50 10.08
CA LYS A 118 9.40 1.75 11.30
C LYS A 118 8.75 2.82 12.19
N ASN A 119 8.36 3.96 11.61
CA ASN A 119 7.70 5.03 12.36
C ASN A 119 6.30 4.64 12.85
N ALA A 120 5.67 3.64 12.21
CA ALA A 120 4.43 3.03 12.68
C ALA A 120 4.63 1.96 13.78
N GLY A 121 5.88 1.64 14.14
CA GLY A 121 6.20 0.65 15.16
C GLY A 121 5.98 -0.81 14.70
N LEU A 122 5.96 -1.07 13.40
CA LEU A 122 5.76 -2.42 12.85
C LEU A 122 7.06 -3.21 12.72
N VAL A 123 8.16 -2.51 12.49
CA VAL A 123 9.52 -3.03 12.31
C VAL A 123 10.51 -2.09 13.02
N THR A 124 11.71 -2.56 13.33
CA THR A 124 12.79 -1.78 13.94
C THR A 124 13.74 -1.20 12.88
N GLY A 125 13.79 -1.81 11.69
CA GLY A 125 14.67 -1.43 10.60
C GLY A 125 14.33 -2.15 9.29
N PRO A 126 15.26 -2.24 8.33
CA PRO A 126 15.06 -2.92 7.04
C PRO A 126 15.23 -4.45 7.11
N ASP A 127 15.12 -5.08 8.29
CA ASP A 127 15.38 -6.53 8.46
C ASP A 127 14.33 -7.37 7.71
N PRO A 128 14.73 -8.14 6.68
CA PRO A 128 13.80 -8.98 5.92
C PRO A 128 12.96 -9.94 6.77
N ASN A 129 13.48 -10.44 7.89
CA ASN A 129 12.77 -11.36 8.77
C ASN A 129 11.62 -10.66 9.50
N GLU A 130 11.81 -9.40 9.93
CA GLU A 130 10.76 -8.60 10.55
C GLU A 130 9.63 -8.31 9.57
N PHE A 131 9.97 -7.98 8.31
CA PHE A 131 8.97 -7.77 7.27
C PHE A 131 8.21 -9.05 6.93
N GLU A 132 8.90 -10.19 6.78
CA GLU A 132 8.27 -11.48 6.53
C GLU A 132 7.28 -11.84 7.65
N ALA A 133 7.61 -11.54 8.90
CA ALA A 133 6.73 -11.73 10.06
C ALA A 133 5.48 -10.83 10.07
N LEU A 134 5.39 -9.84 9.19
CA LEU A 134 4.17 -9.06 8.99
C LEU A 134 3.11 -9.80 8.16
N ALA A 135 3.41 -10.95 7.58
CA ALA A 135 2.43 -11.77 6.87
C ALA A 135 1.24 -12.11 7.79
N GLY A 136 0.03 -11.89 7.30
CA GLY A 136 -1.21 -12.04 8.09
C GLY A 136 -1.52 -10.88 9.04
N ARG A 137 -0.61 -9.91 9.22
CA ARG A 137 -0.84 -8.64 9.93
C ARG A 137 -1.00 -7.47 8.97
N CYS A 138 -0.15 -7.41 7.95
CA CYS A 138 -0.22 -6.46 6.85
C CYS A 138 -0.67 -7.19 5.59
N SER A 139 -1.80 -6.76 5.02
CA SER A 139 -2.30 -7.30 3.76
C SER A 139 -1.33 -6.98 2.61
N VAL A 140 -1.15 -7.92 1.69
CA VAL A 140 -0.45 -7.70 0.43
C VAL A 140 -1.43 -7.92 -0.70
N PHE A 141 -1.50 -6.97 -1.63
CA PHE A 141 -2.35 -7.08 -2.81
C PHE A 141 -1.51 -7.15 -4.07
N ARG A 142 -1.93 -7.98 -5.02
CA ARG A 142 -1.51 -7.92 -6.41
C ARG A 142 -2.47 -7.04 -7.20
N PHE A 143 -1.96 -6.30 -8.17
CA PHE A 143 -2.77 -5.61 -9.16
C PHE A 143 -2.90 -6.45 -10.42
N ASP A 144 -4.12 -6.83 -10.76
CA ASP A 144 -4.46 -7.48 -12.03
C ASP A 144 -5.08 -6.44 -12.98
N SER A 145 -4.66 -6.44 -14.24
CA SER A 145 -5.26 -5.59 -15.28
C SER A 145 -6.70 -6.03 -15.56
N VAL A 146 -7.55 -5.06 -15.89
CA VAL A 146 -8.97 -5.25 -16.23
C VAL A 146 -9.19 -4.97 -17.71
#